data_AF-A0A0C9YJ19-F1
#
_entry.id   AF-A0A0C9YJ19-F1
#
_cell.length_a   1.000
_cell.length_b   1.000
_cell.length_c   1.000
_cell.angle_alpha   90.00
_cell.angle_beta   90.00
_cell.angle_gamma   90.00
#
_symmetry.space_group_name_H-M   'P 1'
#
loop_
_entity.id
_entity.type
_entity.pdbx_description
1 polymer ?
#
loop_
_entity_poly.entity_id
_entity_poly.type
_entity_poly.pdbx_seq_one_letter_code
_entity_poly.pdbx_strand_id
1 'polypeptide(L)'
;MKKVRAEVEGWPTIVLVILIFVLEDCDYHSPKEGTPTWSFFSQRDTCFLEDNFFTLPRSIEACTMIFNKSTSSDSSSTDRPEVKSPMRLDPSSSIEQDSDSEANFKPEPVVIKPIVVADHTWCAIKEVEFNVWIREDRAERIDLDDSKRVISHIYLRIEMEEAEQVIGKGLSAMKKEICKLANVFKSKSALHRLQVAELRVEFNWRVMQSGLKISSHSTAWSHYENWYFTKFRGIKRAHSDDEEYKPTDNRTPSTSPKPRDIAPRSAAHRKSVRR
;
A
#
# COMPACT_ATOMS: atom_id res chain seq x y z
N MET A 1 -4.74 9.73 15.22
CA MET A 1 -5.76 9.37 16.25
C MET A 1 -6.96 10.30 16.36
N LYS A 2 -6.83 11.64 16.38
CA LYS A 2 -7.97 12.56 16.57
C LYS A 2 -9.14 12.35 15.58
N LYS A 3 -8.85 12.16 14.28
CA LYS A 3 -9.88 11.93 13.25
C LYS A 3 -10.63 10.61 13.46
N VAL A 4 -9.89 9.52 13.69
CA VAL A 4 -10.47 8.19 13.98
C VAL A 4 -11.39 8.26 15.20
N ARG A 5 -10.97 8.98 16.24
CA ARG A 5 -11.80 9.19 17.43
C ARG A 5 -13.09 9.93 17.12
N ALA A 6 -13.02 11.06 16.44
CA ALA A 6 -14.21 11.82 16.08
C ALA A 6 -15.20 10.97 15.26
N GLU A 7 -14.68 10.09 14.40
CA GLU A 7 -15.50 9.12 13.68
C GLU A 7 -16.17 8.12 14.65
N VAL A 8 -15.40 7.43 15.49
CA VAL A 8 -15.95 6.42 16.42
C VAL A 8 -16.95 7.02 17.41
N GLU A 9 -16.69 8.23 17.92
CA GLU A 9 -17.61 8.96 18.79
C GLU A 9 -18.91 9.38 18.09
N GLY A 10 -18.87 9.61 16.78
CA GLY A 10 -20.04 9.95 15.97
C GLY A 10 -21.00 8.78 15.73
N TRP A 11 -20.56 7.54 15.99
CA TRP A 11 -21.31 6.32 15.70
C TRP A 11 -21.40 5.42 16.94
N PRO A 12 -22.32 5.70 17.89
CA PRO A 12 -22.46 4.93 19.13
C PRO A 12 -22.86 3.46 18.90
N THR A 13 -23.34 3.13 17.69
CA THR A 13 -23.68 1.77 17.27
C THR A 13 -22.46 0.90 16.96
N ILE A 14 -21.25 1.46 16.91
CA ILE A 14 -20.02 0.68 16.71
C ILE A 14 -19.79 -0.23 17.93
N VAL A 15 -19.54 -1.52 17.65
CA VAL A 15 -19.37 -2.56 18.67
C VAL A 15 -17.92 -3.05 18.76
N LEU A 16 -17.17 -2.97 17.66
CA LEU A 16 -15.79 -3.44 17.54
C LEU A 16 -15.00 -2.42 16.72
N VAL A 17 -13.82 -2.04 17.21
CA VAL A 17 -12.84 -1.22 16.48
C VAL A 17 -11.53 -1.99 16.45
N ILE A 18 -10.93 -2.07 15.26
CA ILE A 18 -9.60 -2.63 15.05
C ILE A 18 -8.79 -1.55 14.36
N LEU A 19 -7.69 -1.12 14.98
CA LEU A 19 -6.72 -0.21 14.36
C LEU A 19 -5.42 -0.96 14.16
N ILE A 20 -4.86 -0.83 12.96
CA ILE A 20 -3.60 -1.45 12.58
C ILE A 20 -2.57 -0.33 12.44
N PHE A 21 -1.51 -0.41 13.23
CA PHE A 21 -0.37 0.50 13.19
C PHE A 21 0.79 -0.24 12.54
N VAL A 22 1.28 0.30 11.43
CA VAL A 22 2.52 -0.14 10.79
C VAL A 22 3.58 0.87 11.15
N LEU A 23 4.57 0.44 11.93
CA LEU A 23 5.68 1.28 12.35
C LEU A 23 6.90 0.96 11.49
N GLU A 24 7.58 1.99 11.01
CA GLU A 24 8.85 1.85 10.30
C GLU A 24 10.04 2.07 11.26
N ASP A 25 11.19 1.45 10.95
CA ASP A 25 12.43 1.57 11.74
C ASP A 25 12.94 3.00 11.80
N CYS A 26 12.70 3.75 10.73
CA CYS A 26 12.91 5.18 10.65
C CYS A 26 11.80 5.79 9.80
N ASP A 27 11.50 7.07 10.06
CA ASP A 27 10.61 7.82 9.18
C ASP A 27 11.22 7.82 7.78
N TYR A 28 10.40 7.47 6.78
CA TYR A 28 10.85 7.54 5.40
C TYR A 28 11.26 8.97 5.06
N HIS A 29 12.49 9.11 4.58
CA HIS A 29 13.01 10.36 4.06
C HIS A 29 13.48 10.09 2.65
N SER A 30 12.92 10.82 1.69
CA SER A 30 13.35 10.70 0.31
C SER A 30 14.85 11.00 0.14
N PRO A 31 15.53 10.45 -0.89
CA PRO A 31 16.91 10.79 -1.18
C PRO A 31 17.11 12.32 -1.18
N LYS A 32 18.19 12.79 -0.54
CA LYS A 32 18.52 14.22 -0.47
C LYS A 32 19.30 14.62 -1.72
N GLU A 33 19.04 15.82 -2.23
CA GLU A 33 19.82 16.38 -3.33
C GLU A 33 21.31 16.42 -3.00
N GLY A 34 22.15 16.10 -3.98
CA GLY A 34 23.60 15.97 -3.82
C GLY A 34 24.07 14.64 -3.24
N THR A 35 23.18 13.75 -2.78
CA THR A 35 23.58 12.39 -2.39
C THR A 35 23.94 11.53 -3.62
N PRO A 36 24.79 10.50 -3.47
CA PRO A 36 25.08 9.56 -4.55
C PRO A 36 23.80 8.89 -5.11
N THR A 37 22.90 8.43 -4.24
CA THR A 37 21.59 7.88 -4.62
C THR A 37 20.78 8.87 -5.45
N TRP A 38 20.67 10.12 -5.00
CA TRP A 38 19.97 11.16 -5.76
C TRP A 38 20.57 11.34 -7.14
N SER A 39 21.89 11.48 -7.21
CA SER A 39 22.61 11.71 -8.46
C SER A 39 22.43 10.56 -9.45
N PHE A 40 22.47 9.32 -8.97
CA PHE A 40 22.25 8.13 -9.82
C PHE A 40 20.87 8.09 -10.46
N PHE A 41 19.81 8.36 -9.68
CA PHE A 41 18.44 8.34 -10.19
C PHE A 41 18.08 9.64 -10.93
N SER A 42 18.72 10.77 -10.61
CA SER A 42 18.48 12.05 -11.28
C SER A 42 19.00 12.04 -12.72
N GLN A 43 20.06 11.29 -13.02
CA GLN A 43 20.60 11.12 -14.38
C GLN A 43 19.69 10.29 -15.31
N ARG A 44 18.61 9.70 -14.80
CA ARG A 44 17.70 8.86 -15.60
C ARG A 44 16.60 9.66 -16.26
N ASP A 45 16.47 9.54 -17.57
CA ASP A 45 15.39 10.19 -18.33
C ASP A 45 14.00 9.64 -17.99
N THR A 46 13.94 8.39 -17.54
CA THR A 46 12.69 7.70 -17.18
C THR A 46 12.72 7.13 -15.77
N CYS A 47 11.54 7.07 -15.14
CA CYS A 47 11.34 6.33 -13.90
C CYS A 47 11.56 4.83 -14.16
N PHE A 48 12.19 4.12 -13.22
CA PHE A 48 12.28 2.67 -13.30
C PHE A 48 10.89 2.03 -13.11
N LEU A 49 10.59 1.02 -13.93
CA LEU A 49 9.49 0.10 -13.65
C LEU A 49 9.77 -0.67 -12.36
N GLU A 50 8.72 -1.15 -11.70
CA GLU A 50 8.79 -1.84 -10.40
C GLU A 50 9.80 -3.00 -10.40
N ASP A 51 9.68 -3.92 -11.36
CA ASP A 51 10.59 -5.07 -11.46
C ASP A 51 12.05 -4.62 -11.65
N ASN A 52 12.28 -3.64 -12.52
CA ASN A 52 13.63 -3.12 -12.78
C ASN A 52 14.21 -2.43 -11.54
N PHE A 53 13.39 -1.70 -10.79
CA PHE A 53 13.82 -1.03 -9.56
C PHE A 53 14.32 -2.04 -8.52
N PHE A 54 13.62 -3.17 -8.34
CA PHE A 54 14.04 -4.21 -7.39
C PHE A 54 15.21 -5.08 -7.89
N THR A 55 15.52 -5.07 -9.18
CA THR A 55 16.75 -5.72 -9.69
C THR A 55 18.02 -4.90 -9.43
N LEU A 56 17.89 -3.62 -9.06
CA LEU A 56 19.04 -2.78 -8.77
C LEU A 56 19.78 -3.26 -7.52
N PRO A 57 21.12 -3.22 -7.52
CA PRO A 57 21.90 -3.54 -6.34
C PRO A 57 21.55 -2.69 -5.12
N ARG A 58 21.83 -3.29 -3.95
CA ARG A 58 21.73 -2.59 -2.67
C ARG A 58 22.70 -1.41 -2.58
N SER A 59 23.91 -1.48 -3.16
CA SER A 59 24.89 -0.40 -3.09
C SER A 59 24.92 0.48 -4.34
N ILE A 60 25.20 1.76 -4.14
CA ILE A 60 25.30 2.75 -5.21
C ILE A 60 26.48 2.48 -6.13
N GLU A 61 27.59 1.97 -5.59
CA GLU A 61 28.78 1.62 -6.35
C GLU A 61 28.48 0.50 -7.34
N ALA A 62 27.79 -0.56 -6.90
CA ALA A 62 27.40 -1.66 -7.75
C ALA A 62 26.39 -1.21 -8.82
N CYS A 63 25.43 -0.35 -8.46
CA CYS A 63 24.54 0.29 -9.44
C CYS A 63 25.37 1.00 -10.52
N THR A 64 26.31 1.85 -10.13
CA THR A 64 27.11 2.66 -11.06
C THR A 64 27.96 1.77 -11.99
N MET A 65 28.54 0.68 -11.49
CA MET A 65 29.31 -0.26 -12.30
C MET A 65 28.48 -0.95 -13.39
N ILE A 66 27.24 -1.36 -13.08
CA ILE A 66 26.35 -2.01 -14.07
C ILE A 66 26.08 -1.08 -15.26
N PHE A 67 25.90 0.20 -14.99
CA PHE A 67 25.56 1.17 -16.04
C PHE A 67 26.77 1.70 -16.81
N ASN A 68 27.90 1.91 -16.15
CA ASN A 68 29.15 2.28 -16.84
C ASN A 68 29.67 1.16 -17.74
N LYS A 69 29.45 -0.11 -17.35
CA LYS A 69 29.79 -1.26 -18.20
C LYS A 69 28.91 -1.30 -19.46
N SER A 70 27.64 -0.93 -19.32
CA SER A 70 26.68 -0.93 -20.44
C SER A 70 26.96 0.20 -21.43
N THR A 71 27.47 1.35 -20.99
CA THR A 71 27.87 2.46 -21.88
C THR A 71 29.24 2.28 -22.53
N SER A 72 30.09 1.39 -22.00
CA SER A 72 31.41 1.08 -22.57
C SER A 72 31.37 0.02 -23.68
N SER A 73 30.24 -0.65 -23.92
CA SER A 73 30.15 -1.77 -24.88
C SER A 73 29.81 -1.38 -26.32
N ASP A 74 29.67 -0.09 -26.64
CA ASP A 74 29.59 0.38 -28.03
C ASP A 74 30.99 0.58 -28.61
N SER A 75 31.75 -0.52 -28.70
CA SER A 75 32.89 -0.62 -29.61
C SER A 75 32.96 -2.05 -30.16
N SER A 76 32.38 -2.18 -31.36
CA SER A 76 32.63 -3.22 -32.37
C SER A 76 32.94 -4.64 -31.87
N SER A 77 31.95 -5.52 -31.92
CA SER A 77 32.21 -6.89 -32.37
C SER A 77 30.92 -7.56 -32.84
N THR A 78 30.85 -7.79 -34.14
CA THR A 78 29.90 -8.69 -34.77
C THR A 78 30.36 -10.12 -34.44
N ASP A 79 29.79 -10.73 -33.41
CA ASP A 79 29.82 -12.18 -33.31
C ASP A 79 28.56 -12.72 -32.65
N ARG A 80 27.85 -13.49 -33.45
CA ARG A 80 26.53 -14.06 -33.20
C ARG A 80 26.74 -15.47 -32.63
N PRO A 81 26.39 -15.77 -31.37
CA PRO A 81 26.40 -17.15 -30.91
C PRO A 81 25.08 -17.83 -31.28
N GLU A 82 25.21 -19.05 -31.80
CA GLU A 82 24.14 -19.95 -32.19
C GLU A 82 23.18 -20.25 -31.04
N VAL A 83 21.89 -20.22 -31.38
CA VAL A 83 20.78 -20.69 -30.56
C VAL A 83 20.88 -22.22 -30.45
N LYS A 84 21.28 -22.72 -29.28
CA LYS A 84 20.99 -24.12 -28.89
C LYS A 84 19.60 -24.18 -28.27
N SER A 85 18.70 -24.88 -28.96
CA SER A 85 17.35 -25.17 -28.49
C SER A 85 17.34 -26.00 -27.19
N PRO A 86 16.29 -25.89 -26.37
CA PRO A 86 16.21 -26.55 -25.07
C PRO A 86 16.01 -28.07 -25.22
N MET A 87 16.79 -28.85 -24.47
CA MET A 87 16.51 -30.27 -24.25
C MET A 87 15.13 -30.42 -23.58
N ARG A 88 14.25 -31.18 -24.23
CA ARG A 88 13.03 -31.71 -23.64
C ARG A 88 13.39 -32.63 -22.49
N LEU A 89 12.85 -32.36 -21.30
CA LEU A 89 12.79 -33.33 -20.20
C LEU A 89 11.40 -33.96 -20.22
N ASP A 90 11.38 -35.28 -20.27
CA ASP A 90 10.17 -36.10 -20.26
C ASP A 90 9.35 -35.88 -18.98
N PRO A 91 8.01 -35.74 -19.07
CA PRO A 91 7.12 -35.71 -17.93
C PRO A 91 6.73 -37.14 -17.56
N SER A 92 7.54 -37.81 -16.74
CA SER A 92 7.17 -39.10 -16.13
C SER A 92 7.96 -39.30 -14.84
N SER A 93 7.53 -38.63 -13.77
CA SER A 93 7.88 -39.01 -12.40
C SER A 93 6.59 -39.15 -11.62
N SER A 94 6.27 -40.41 -11.35
CA SER A 94 5.18 -40.86 -10.49
C SER A 94 5.22 -40.15 -9.13
N ILE A 95 4.05 -39.66 -8.72
CA ILE A 95 3.76 -39.12 -7.40
C ILE A 95 3.78 -40.31 -6.44
N GLU A 96 4.86 -40.47 -5.67
CA GLU A 96 4.79 -41.19 -4.41
C GLU A 96 4.21 -40.24 -3.36
N GLN A 97 2.97 -40.55 -2.95
CA GLN A 97 2.36 -39.99 -1.77
C GLN A 97 3.05 -40.59 -0.55
N ASP A 98 4.08 -39.92 -0.05
CA ASP A 98 4.55 -40.15 1.31
C ASP A 98 3.62 -39.40 2.27
N SER A 99 2.66 -40.17 2.77
CA SER A 99 1.89 -39.89 3.97
C SER A 99 2.79 -39.83 5.20
N ASP A 100 2.42 -38.93 6.10
CA ASP A 100 2.73 -38.93 7.53
C ASP A 100 4.17 -38.60 7.95
N SER A 101 4.43 -37.30 8.01
CA SER A 101 5.02 -36.75 9.23
C SER A 101 4.33 -35.42 9.56
N GLU A 102 3.45 -35.46 10.56
CA GLU A 102 3.03 -34.29 11.33
C GLU A 102 4.23 -33.82 12.16
N ALA A 103 5.30 -33.44 11.46
CA ALA A 103 6.38 -32.70 12.05
C ALA A 103 5.75 -31.38 12.52
N ASN A 104 5.88 -31.15 13.82
CA ASN A 104 5.57 -29.91 14.51
C ASN A 104 6.50 -28.82 13.96
N PHE A 105 6.37 -28.48 12.68
CA PHE A 105 7.03 -27.36 12.03
C PHE A 105 6.45 -26.13 12.69
N LYS A 106 7.14 -25.63 13.72
CA LYS A 106 7.03 -24.22 14.10
C LYS A 106 7.56 -23.46 12.89
N PRO A 107 6.71 -22.85 12.06
CA PRO A 107 7.19 -22.16 10.88
C PRO A 107 8.01 -20.97 11.36
N GLU A 108 9.22 -20.83 10.83
CA GLU A 108 10.08 -19.72 11.19
C GLU A 108 9.36 -18.39 10.93
N PRO A 109 9.52 -17.39 11.80
CA PRO A 109 8.89 -16.10 11.63
C PRO A 109 9.34 -15.47 10.30
N VAL A 110 8.38 -14.93 9.54
CA VAL A 110 8.70 -14.18 8.32
C VAL A 110 9.37 -12.87 8.71
N VAL A 111 10.68 -12.80 8.53
CA VAL A 111 11.47 -11.57 8.71
C VAL A 111 11.43 -10.75 7.43
N ILE A 112 10.87 -9.54 7.49
CA ILE A 112 10.84 -8.60 6.37
C ILE A 112 12.11 -7.75 6.47
N LYS A 113 13.07 -8.02 5.61
CA LYS A 113 14.31 -7.23 5.57
C LYS A 113 14.00 -5.81 5.07
N PRO A 114 14.72 -4.78 5.56
CA PRO A 114 14.67 -3.45 4.98
C PRO A 114 14.95 -3.49 3.48
N ILE A 115 14.09 -2.85 2.70
CA ILE A 115 14.23 -2.73 1.26
C ILE A 115 15.18 -1.58 0.99
N VAL A 116 16.39 -1.94 0.58
CA VAL A 116 17.46 -0.98 0.32
C VAL A 116 17.92 -1.14 -1.12
N VAL A 117 17.89 -0.04 -1.86
CA VAL A 117 18.33 0.04 -3.24
C VAL A 117 19.22 1.27 -3.38
N ALA A 118 20.40 1.09 -3.97
CA ALA A 118 21.36 2.17 -4.22
C ALA A 118 21.72 2.98 -2.95
N ASP A 119 22.02 2.28 -1.86
CA ASP A 119 22.32 2.75 -0.49
C ASP A 119 21.22 3.57 0.18
N HIS A 120 19.99 3.44 -0.32
CA HIS A 120 18.83 4.11 0.25
C HIS A 120 17.79 3.12 0.74
N THR A 121 17.35 3.28 1.98
CA THR A 121 16.26 2.51 2.58
C THR A 121 14.92 3.10 2.15
N TRP A 122 14.20 2.36 1.30
CA TRP A 122 12.92 2.80 0.75
C TRP A 122 11.73 2.37 1.60
N CYS A 123 11.86 1.27 2.36
CA CYS A 123 10.89 0.84 3.35
C CYS A 123 11.58 -0.08 4.36
N ALA A 124 11.33 0.12 5.64
CA ALA A 124 11.82 -0.74 6.70
C ALA A 124 10.76 -0.90 7.78
N ILE A 125 9.99 -2.00 7.72
CA ILE A 125 8.97 -2.28 8.73
C ILE A 125 9.66 -2.73 10.01
N LYS A 126 9.38 -2.01 11.10
CA LYS A 126 9.81 -2.33 12.45
C LYS A 126 8.82 -3.26 13.14
N GLU A 127 7.55 -2.89 13.08
CA GLU A 127 6.50 -3.49 13.89
C GLU A 127 5.13 -3.30 13.24
N VAL A 128 4.23 -4.27 13.46
CA VAL A 128 2.83 -4.15 13.07
C VAL A 128 1.96 -4.52 14.27
N GLU A 129 1.30 -3.51 14.82
CA GLU A 129 0.50 -3.55 16.04
C GLU A 129 -0.99 -3.48 15.70
N PHE A 130 -1.78 -4.36 16.30
CA PHE A 130 -3.23 -4.38 16.26
C PHE A 130 -3.76 -3.91 17.60
N ASN A 131 -4.49 -2.80 17.58
CA ASN A 131 -5.22 -2.32 18.74
C ASN A 131 -6.70 -2.63 18.55
N VAL A 132 -7.26 -3.43 19.45
CA VAL A 132 -8.63 -3.93 19.37
C VAL A 132 -9.43 -3.44 20.57
N TRP A 133 -10.57 -2.80 20.29
CA TRP A 133 -11.56 -2.38 21.28
C TRP A 133 -12.90 -3.03 21.02
N ILE A 134 -13.58 -3.44 22.08
CA ILE A 134 -14.98 -3.87 22.06
C ILE A 134 -15.80 -2.94 22.96
N ARG A 135 -17.03 -2.63 22.56
CA ARG A 135 -17.97 -1.90 23.42
C ARG A 135 -18.37 -2.80 24.60
N GLU A 136 -18.12 -2.34 25.83
CA GLU A 136 -18.51 -3.09 27.03
C GLU A 136 -20.03 -3.26 27.13
N ASP A 137 -20.47 -4.33 27.79
CA ASP A 137 -21.87 -4.54 28.06
C ASP A 137 -22.43 -3.37 28.87
N ARG A 138 -23.49 -2.73 28.35
CA ARG A 138 -24.15 -1.51 28.88
C ARG A 138 -23.40 -0.19 28.65
N ALA A 139 -22.19 -0.20 28.08
CA ALA A 139 -21.57 1.03 27.63
C ALA A 139 -22.33 1.59 26.41
N GLU A 140 -22.53 2.90 26.38
CA GLU A 140 -23.20 3.57 25.25
C GLU A 140 -22.31 3.62 24.01
N ARG A 141 -20.99 3.68 24.20
CA ARG A 141 -19.98 3.82 23.13
C ARG A 141 -18.64 3.20 23.52
N ILE A 142 -17.78 2.99 22.53
CA ILE A 142 -16.37 2.64 22.74
C ILE A 142 -15.60 3.89 23.14
N ASP A 143 -14.82 3.80 24.21
CA ASP A 143 -13.83 4.81 24.57
C ASP A 143 -12.46 4.37 24.06
N LEU A 144 -11.89 5.14 23.12
CA LEU A 144 -10.57 4.86 22.56
C LEU A 144 -9.42 5.33 23.47
N ASP A 145 -9.70 6.14 24.50
CA ASP A 145 -8.72 6.49 25.54
C ASP A 145 -8.61 5.43 26.64
N ASP A 146 -9.60 4.53 26.72
CA ASP A 146 -9.58 3.46 27.70
C ASP A 146 -8.35 2.56 27.45
N SER A 147 -7.67 2.23 28.55
CA SER A 147 -6.52 1.35 28.57
C SER A 147 -6.90 -0.11 28.35
N LYS A 148 -8.20 -0.47 28.38
CA LYS A 148 -8.71 -1.83 28.18
C LYS A 148 -8.62 -2.36 26.74
N ARG A 149 -7.95 -1.66 25.83
CA ARG A 149 -7.66 -2.19 24.50
C ARG A 149 -6.73 -3.40 24.59
N VAL A 150 -6.92 -4.35 23.70
CA VAL A 150 -5.94 -5.41 23.48
C VAL A 150 -4.97 -4.95 22.41
N ILE A 151 -3.69 -5.10 22.71
CA ILE A 151 -2.57 -4.82 21.81
C ILE A 151 -1.98 -6.16 21.40
N SER A 152 -1.81 -6.38 20.11
CA SER A 152 -1.32 -7.66 19.57
C SER A 152 -0.42 -7.41 18.36
N HIS A 153 0.51 -8.31 18.09
CA HIS A 153 1.55 -8.10 17.07
C HIS A 153 1.52 -9.21 16.03
N ILE A 154 1.75 -8.85 14.76
CA ILE A 154 1.81 -9.84 13.65
C ILE A 154 3.19 -9.93 13.00
N TYR A 155 4.13 -9.11 13.43
CA TYR A 155 5.45 -8.98 12.81
C TYR A 155 6.56 -9.25 13.83
N LEU A 156 7.64 -9.91 13.39
CA LEU A 156 8.66 -10.63 14.19
C LEU A 156 8.14 -11.84 14.97
N ARG A 157 6.97 -11.71 15.61
CA ARG A 157 6.23 -12.79 16.26
C ARG A 157 4.74 -12.58 16.01
N ILE A 158 4.01 -13.68 15.84
CA ILE A 158 2.55 -13.66 15.77
C ILE A 158 2.06 -13.87 17.21
N GLU A 159 1.51 -12.82 17.79
CA GLU A 159 0.96 -12.76 19.14
C GLU A 159 -0.46 -12.19 19.04
N MET A 160 -1.38 -12.99 18.50
CA MET A 160 -2.73 -12.55 18.10
C MET A 160 -3.87 -13.25 18.85
N GLU A 161 -3.55 -14.18 19.74
CA GLU A 161 -4.53 -15.01 20.45
C GLU A 161 -5.51 -14.16 21.26
N GLU A 162 -5.02 -13.11 21.94
CA GLU A 162 -5.87 -12.19 22.70
C GLU A 162 -6.73 -11.32 21.78
N ALA A 163 -6.16 -10.78 20.70
CA ALA A 163 -6.89 -10.00 19.71
C ALA A 163 -7.99 -10.85 19.05
N GLU A 164 -7.71 -12.10 18.67
CA GLU A 164 -8.70 -13.03 18.12
C GLU A 164 -9.87 -13.24 19.07
N GLN A 165 -9.59 -13.44 20.37
CA GLN A 165 -10.64 -13.61 21.37
C GLN A 165 -11.51 -12.35 21.49
N VAL A 166 -10.91 -11.15 21.50
CA VAL A 166 -11.67 -9.90 21.56
C VAL A 166 -12.46 -9.65 20.28
N ILE A 167 -11.89 -9.96 19.12
CA ILE A 167 -12.60 -9.86 17.83
C ILE A 167 -13.79 -10.83 17.83
N GLY A 168 -13.61 -12.08 18.27
CA GLY A 168 -14.68 -13.07 18.41
C GLY A 168 -15.80 -12.61 19.36
N LYS A 169 -15.45 -11.99 20.49
CA LYS A 169 -16.41 -11.36 21.40
C LYS A 169 -17.14 -10.20 20.70
N GLY A 170 -16.44 -9.35 19.95
CA GLY A 170 -17.00 -8.21 19.22
C GLY A 170 -18.01 -8.64 18.16
N LEU A 171 -17.67 -9.68 17.39
CA LEU A 171 -18.57 -10.28 16.39
C LEU A 171 -19.81 -10.89 17.04
N SER A 172 -19.64 -11.56 18.19
CA SER A 172 -20.75 -12.10 18.97
C SER A 172 -21.66 -10.99 19.51
N ALA A 173 -21.11 -9.87 19.96
CA ALA A 173 -21.88 -8.71 20.40
C ALA A 173 -22.62 -8.04 19.23
N MET A 174 -21.98 -7.90 18.07
CA MET A 174 -22.63 -7.39 16.85
C MET A 174 -23.80 -8.28 16.43
N LYS A 175 -23.63 -9.61 16.47
CA LYS A 175 -24.72 -10.58 16.22
C LYS A 175 -25.92 -10.34 17.15
N LYS A 176 -25.68 -10.11 18.45
CA LYS A 176 -26.75 -9.82 19.41
C LYS A 176 -27.50 -8.55 19.04
N GLU A 177 -26.81 -7.48 18.62
CA GLU A 177 -27.45 -6.24 18.16
C GLU A 177 -28.28 -6.44 16.89
N ILE A 178 -27.78 -7.20 15.92
CA ILE A 178 -28.55 -7.54 14.70
C ILE A 178 -29.80 -8.37 15.05
N CYS A 179 -29.69 -9.33 15.99
CA CYS A 179 -30.85 -10.08 16.48
C CYS A 179 -31.91 -9.17 17.13
N LYS A 180 -31.49 -8.15 17.91
CA LYS A 180 -32.43 -7.17 18.48
C LYS A 180 -33.17 -6.42 17.37
N LEU A 181 -32.47 -5.97 16.34
CA LEU A 181 -33.07 -5.32 15.18
C LEU A 181 -34.04 -6.24 14.44
N ALA A 182 -33.66 -7.49 14.17
CA ALA A 182 -34.55 -8.47 13.52
C ALA A 182 -35.84 -8.70 14.31
N ASN A 183 -35.76 -8.66 15.65
CA ASN A 183 -36.90 -8.77 16.55
C ASN A 183 -37.83 -7.54 16.44
N VAL A 184 -37.27 -6.32 16.33
CA VAL A 184 -38.04 -5.09 16.10
C VAL A 184 -38.84 -5.18 14.79
N PHE A 185 -38.24 -5.73 13.74
CA PHE A 185 -38.92 -5.97 12.46
C PHE A 185 -39.82 -7.22 12.43
N LYS A 186 -39.98 -7.91 13.57
CA LYS A 186 -40.83 -9.11 13.74
C LYS A 186 -40.51 -10.26 12.77
N SER A 187 -39.27 -10.34 12.27
CA SER A 187 -38.86 -11.38 11.33
C SER A 187 -38.42 -12.65 12.06
N LYS A 188 -39.37 -13.54 12.37
CA LYS A 188 -39.11 -14.81 13.09
C LYS A 188 -38.11 -15.72 12.36
N SER A 189 -38.22 -15.79 11.03
CA SER A 189 -37.33 -16.63 10.21
C SER A 189 -35.90 -16.08 10.19
N ALA A 190 -35.71 -14.75 10.06
CA ALA A 190 -34.39 -14.13 10.12
C ALA A 190 -33.78 -14.25 11.52
N LEU A 191 -34.58 -14.05 12.58
CA LEU A 191 -34.13 -14.19 13.95
C LEU A 191 -33.61 -15.62 14.23
N HIS A 192 -34.36 -16.65 13.85
CA HIS A 192 -33.94 -18.04 14.03
C HIS A 192 -32.64 -18.33 13.28
N ARG A 193 -32.54 -17.93 12.00
CA ARG A 193 -31.32 -18.11 11.20
C ARG A 193 -30.11 -17.43 11.84
N LEU A 194 -30.28 -16.20 12.29
CA LEU A 194 -29.22 -15.46 12.98
C LEU A 194 -28.82 -16.15 14.28
N GLN A 195 -29.77 -16.56 15.12
CA GLN A 195 -29.47 -17.22 16.39
C GLN A 195 -28.65 -18.50 16.19
N VAL A 196 -29.04 -19.35 15.23
CA VAL A 196 -28.38 -20.62 14.92
C VAL A 196 -27.03 -20.43 14.24
N ALA A 197 -26.83 -19.35 13.47
CA ALA A 197 -25.58 -19.13 12.74
C ALA A 197 -24.37 -18.97 13.68
N GLU A 198 -23.38 -19.85 13.56
CA GLU A 198 -22.11 -19.69 14.25
C GLU A 198 -21.23 -18.69 13.49
N LEU A 199 -20.82 -17.60 14.14
CA LEU A 199 -19.87 -16.66 13.56
C LEU A 199 -18.46 -17.14 13.89
N ARG A 200 -17.87 -17.90 12.97
CA ARG A 200 -16.45 -18.21 13.00
C ARG A 200 -15.73 -17.32 12.00
N VAL A 201 -14.75 -16.58 12.48
CA VAL A 201 -13.77 -15.92 11.63
C VAL A 201 -12.46 -16.61 11.88
N GLU A 202 -11.92 -17.21 10.83
CA GLU A 202 -10.61 -17.84 10.85
C GLU A 202 -9.59 -16.83 10.35
N PHE A 203 -8.62 -16.51 11.19
CA PHE A 203 -7.54 -15.61 10.82
C PHE A 203 -6.33 -16.43 10.42
N ASN A 204 -5.92 -16.31 9.16
CA ASN A 204 -4.63 -16.82 8.74
C ASN A 204 -3.57 -15.72 8.88
N TRP A 205 -3.06 -15.54 10.10
CA TRP A 205 -2.05 -14.52 10.38
C TRP A 205 -0.76 -14.72 9.59
N ARG A 206 -0.43 -15.95 9.20
CA ARG A 206 0.73 -16.22 8.33
C ARG A 206 0.54 -15.67 6.93
N VAL A 207 -0.67 -15.81 6.38
CA VAL A 207 -1.02 -15.18 5.09
C VAL A 207 -0.96 -13.66 5.22
N MET A 208 -1.43 -13.08 6.33
CA MET A 208 -1.30 -11.64 6.57
C MET A 208 0.17 -11.20 6.68
N GLN A 209 1.00 -11.95 7.40
CA GLN A 209 2.43 -11.69 7.53
C GLN A 209 3.16 -11.81 6.18
N SER A 210 2.76 -12.76 5.34
CA SER A 210 3.26 -12.88 3.96
C SER A 210 2.80 -11.70 3.09
N GLY A 211 1.55 -11.25 3.27
CA GLY A 211 1.01 -10.05 2.65
C GLY A 211 1.80 -8.80 3.03
N LEU A 212 2.25 -8.67 4.28
CA LEU A 212 3.09 -7.54 4.71
C LEU A 212 4.40 -7.46 3.91
N LYS A 213 5.01 -8.60 3.54
CA LYS A 213 6.21 -8.62 2.70
C LYS A 213 5.94 -8.08 1.30
N ILE A 214 4.79 -8.43 0.71
CA ILE A 214 4.38 -7.91 -0.61
C ILE A 214 4.09 -6.41 -0.50
N SER A 215 3.37 -6.01 0.54
CA SER A 215 3.04 -4.61 0.80
C SER A 215 4.28 -3.76 1.05
N SER A 216 5.32 -4.27 1.72
CA SER A 216 6.55 -3.50 1.93
C SER A 216 7.28 -3.21 0.61
N HIS A 217 7.28 -4.17 -0.33
CA HIS A 217 7.76 -3.94 -1.70
C HIS A 217 6.94 -2.86 -2.40
N SER A 218 5.61 -2.99 -2.43
CA SER A 218 4.74 -2.01 -3.07
C SER A 218 4.92 -0.60 -2.47
N THR A 219 5.06 -0.48 -1.14
CA THR A 219 5.36 0.78 -0.45
C THR A 219 6.72 1.35 -0.85
N ALA A 220 7.77 0.53 -0.87
CA ALA A 220 9.11 0.97 -1.27
C ALA A 220 9.14 1.52 -2.71
N TRP A 221 8.47 0.83 -3.64
CA TRP A 221 8.36 1.31 -5.02
C TRP A 221 7.51 2.59 -5.10
N SER A 222 6.39 2.66 -4.38
CA SER A 222 5.55 3.86 -4.31
C SER A 222 6.33 5.07 -3.78
N HIS A 223 7.18 4.87 -2.77
CA HIS A 223 8.10 5.90 -2.27
C HIS A 223 9.06 6.39 -3.35
N TYR A 224 9.68 5.46 -4.09
CA TYR A 224 10.56 5.78 -5.22
C TYR A 224 9.83 6.54 -6.33
N GLU A 225 8.71 6.01 -6.80
CA GLU A 225 7.93 6.60 -7.89
C GLU A 225 7.46 8.01 -7.54
N ASN A 226 6.86 8.17 -6.35
CA ASN A 226 6.36 9.45 -5.90
C ASN A 226 7.49 10.47 -5.74
N TRP A 227 8.62 10.07 -5.17
CA TRP A 227 9.81 10.93 -5.08
C TRP A 227 10.30 11.34 -6.47
N TYR A 228 10.46 10.39 -7.40
CA TYR A 228 10.97 10.64 -8.74
C TYR A 228 10.08 11.66 -9.48
N PHE A 229 8.76 11.45 -9.49
CA PHE A 229 7.86 12.37 -10.18
C PHE A 229 7.70 13.71 -9.48
N THR A 230 7.76 13.76 -8.15
CA THR A 230 7.68 15.02 -7.41
C THR A 230 8.93 15.88 -7.65
N LYS A 231 10.10 15.26 -7.78
CA LYS A 231 11.38 15.98 -7.89
C LYS A 231 11.80 16.29 -9.32
N PHE A 232 11.40 15.47 -10.29
CA PHE A 232 11.87 15.60 -11.68
C PHE A 232 10.76 15.90 -12.70
N ARG A 233 9.52 16.18 -12.25
CA ARG A 233 8.44 16.61 -13.16
C ARG A 233 8.88 17.83 -13.97
N GLY A 234 8.88 17.70 -15.30
CA GLY A 234 9.11 18.81 -16.23
C GLY A 234 10.56 19.27 -16.39
N ILE A 235 11.52 18.76 -15.61
CA ILE A 235 12.94 19.17 -15.71
C ILE A 235 13.67 18.38 -16.82
N LYS A 236 13.26 17.13 -17.08
CA LYS A 236 13.97 16.23 -18.00
C LYS A 236 13.47 16.27 -19.45
N ARG A 237 12.49 17.10 -19.77
CA ARG A 237 12.02 17.35 -21.15
C ARG A 237 12.49 18.72 -21.63
N ALA A 238 13.78 18.85 -21.88
CA ALA A 238 14.32 19.98 -22.63
C ALA A 238 15.65 19.57 -23.28
N HIS A 239 15.59 18.66 -24.25
CA HIS A 239 16.63 18.56 -25.28
C HIS A 239 15.97 18.06 -26.59
N SER A 240 15.25 18.97 -27.24
CA SER A 240 15.14 18.98 -28.70
C SER A 240 14.95 20.44 -29.16
N ASP A 241 15.93 21.29 -28.86
CA ASP A 241 16.08 22.60 -29.50
C ASP A 241 16.74 22.43 -30.87
N ASP A 242 16.17 21.60 -31.75
CA ASP A 242 16.67 21.40 -33.12
C ASP A 242 15.55 21.07 -34.13
N GLU A 243 14.37 21.65 -33.94
CA GLU A 243 13.44 21.87 -35.06
C GLU A 243 13.15 23.36 -35.11
N GLU A 244 14.04 24.06 -35.83
CA GLU A 244 13.92 25.46 -36.25
C GLU A 244 12.57 25.65 -36.97
N TYR A 245 11.53 25.99 -36.22
CA TYR A 245 10.24 26.38 -36.77
C TYR A 245 10.43 27.67 -37.59
N LYS A 246 10.52 27.55 -38.91
CA LYS A 246 10.44 28.69 -39.83
C LYS A 246 8.97 29.01 -40.10
N PRO A 247 8.44 30.17 -39.65
CA PRO A 247 7.12 30.59 -40.06
C PRO A 247 7.21 31.10 -41.49
N THR A 248 6.63 30.37 -42.44
CA THR A 248 6.33 30.91 -43.77
C THR A 248 5.23 31.97 -43.62
N ASP A 249 5.66 33.22 -43.51
CA ASP A 249 4.82 34.40 -43.58
C ASP A 249 4.34 34.58 -45.04
N ASN A 250 3.04 34.43 -45.27
CA ASN A 250 2.37 34.84 -46.49
C ASN A 250 0.94 35.30 -46.15
N ARG A 251 0.79 36.63 -45.96
CA ARG A 251 -0.37 37.51 -46.25
C ARG A 251 -1.78 36.89 -46.12
N THR A 252 -2.69 37.44 -45.30
CA THR A 252 -3.47 38.68 -45.59
C THR A 252 -4.28 39.07 -44.33
N PRO A 253 -4.48 40.37 -44.01
CA PRO A 253 -5.11 40.79 -42.76
C PRO A 253 -6.65 40.76 -42.87
N SER A 254 -7.31 40.07 -41.94
CA SER A 254 -8.78 40.06 -41.82
C SER A 254 -9.21 40.38 -40.39
N THR A 255 -9.62 41.64 -40.24
CA THR A 255 -10.57 42.24 -39.27
C THR A 255 -10.91 41.50 -37.97
N SER A 256 -10.53 42.15 -36.87
CA SER A 256 -11.01 41.97 -35.50
C SER A 256 -12.54 42.08 -35.36
N PRO A 257 -13.14 41.34 -34.40
CA PRO A 257 -14.27 41.85 -33.62
C PRO A 257 -13.93 42.01 -32.13
N LYS A 258 -14.46 43.10 -31.58
CA LYS A 258 -14.36 43.60 -30.20
C LYS A 258 -14.77 42.60 -29.10
N PRO A 259 -14.30 42.78 -27.85
CA PRO A 259 -14.74 42.02 -26.69
C PRO A 259 -16.14 42.45 -26.24
N ARG A 260 -16.97 41.50 -25.82
CA ARG A 260 -18.23 41.78 -25.10
C ARG A 260 -17.98 41.79 -23.60
N ASP A 261 -18.19 42.96 -23.01
CA ASP A 261 -18.44 43.14 -21.58
C ASP A 261 -19.73 42.42 -21.15
N ILE A 262 -19.65 41.58 -20.13
CA ILE A 262 -20.80 41.27 -19.26
C ILE A 262 -20.33 41.30 -17.80
N ALA A 263 -20.82 42.30 -17.08
CA ALA A 263 -20.63 42.55 -15.66
C ALA A 263 -21.39 41.55 -14.75
N PRO A 264 -21.06 41.46 -13.44
CA PRO A 264 -21.54 40.42 -12.53
C PRO A 264 -22.86 40.78 -11.83
N ARG A 265 -23.67 39.77 -11.46
CA ARG A 265 -24.84 39.94 -10.57
C ARG A 265 -24.79 39.00 -9.37
N SER A 266 -24.37 39.60 -8.25
CA SER A 266 -25.02 39.66 -6.93
C SER A 266 -25.84 38.49 -6.36
N ALA A 267 -25.42 38.15 -5.13
CA ALA A 267 -26.03 37.40 -4.04
C ALA A 267 -27.55 37.54 -3.81
N ALA A 268 -28.14 36.47 -3.27
CA ALA A 268 -29.26 36.53 -2.32
C ALA A 268 -29.36 35.27 -1.42
N HIS A 269 -28.88 35.42 -0.19
CA HIS A 269 -29.52 35.07 1.09
C HIS A 269 -30.79 34.18 1.08
N ARG A 270 -30.82 33.11 1.91
CA ARG A 270 -32.03 32.77 2.70
C ARG A 270 -31.75 31.92 3.95
N LYS A 271 -32.57 32.21 4.97
CA LYS A 271 -32.47 31.95 6.40
C LYS A 271 -32.87 30.54 6.83
N SER A 272 -32.43 30.21 8.05
CA SER A 272 -32.90 29.13 8.91
C SER A 272 -34.37 29.28 9.34
N VAL A 273 -35.01 28.14 9.65
CA VAL A 273 -36.14 28.06 10.56
C VAL A 273 -35.99 26.78 11.39
N ARG A 274 -35.98 26.96 12.72
CA ARG A 274 -36.18 25.91 13.74
C ARG A 274 -37.68 25.59 13.88
N ARG A 275 -37.99 24.33 14.18
CA ARG A 275 -39.04 23.95 15.13
C ARG A 275 -38.48 22.88 16.04
#